data_AF-A0A7R9T6N8-F1
#
_entry.id   AF-A0A7R9T6N8-F1
#
_cell.length_a   1.000
_cell.length_b   1.000
_cell.length_c   1.000
_cell.angle_alpha   90.00
_cell.angle_beta   90.00
_cell.angle_gamma   90.00
#
_symmetry.space_group_name_H-M   'P 1'
#
loop_
_entity.id
_entity.type
_entity.pdbx_description
1 polymer ?
#
loop_
_entity_poly.entity_id
_entity_poly.type
_entity_poly.pdbx_seq_one_letter_code
_entity_poly.pdbx_strand_id
1 'polypeptide(L)'
;RGQAREGVERANMGGKKSKKEKKPKKSSKHKKKKSRRHESSSSSSSSSGDSGSEDSEDLKRARAQKMAKKLASRLKQGEIAGYTDAENPFGDANLTERFVWHKRIEKSIMKGVDVKELGVKAERERHKERLKEIEKVKLQREARDREKMEKEEEREIMQREEALIEAVELEKKEEEFHLLQAKMRSEIRVKDGRARAIDLVSRNLHAVPGSGEFDASAHPLAIFDGLTLPEMKELKDDIKTYLELDHKVDEHRFFWSNLLVVADDELADAQRREDVERAERKRARGIDVSRDIADQGLHASVEGDVKDMLDGKDTRELEELEGEIEASLRAPDATEIEYWQAVLKRIVVHKARVTVGNIDAAQRAAQAAAAPK
;
A
#
# COMPACT_ATOMS: atom_id res chain seq x y z
N ARG A 1 6.36 12.32 21.42
CA ARG A 1 6.23 11.14 22.31
C ARG A 1 5.80 9.98 21.41
N GLY A 2 6.55 8.91 21.16
CA GLY A 2 7.84 8.47 21.64
C GLY A 2 8.49 7.59 20.56
N GLN A 3 9.81 7.50 20.64
CA GLN A 3 10.67 6.63 19.85
C GLN A 3 10.47 5.17 20.27
N ALA A 4 10.69 4.22 19.35
CA ALA A 4 11.11 2.87 19.71
C ALA A 4 12.06 2.32 18.63
N ARG A 5 13.27 1.98 19.09
CA ARG A 5 14.36 1.32 18.39
C ARG A 5 14.30 -0.19 18.64
N GLU A 6 15.03 -0.90 17.76
CA GLU A 6 15.80 -2.14 17.98
C GLU A 6 15.10 -3.50 18.04
N GLY A 7 15.75 -4.48 17.39
CA GLY A 7 15.48 -5.91 17.60
C GLY A 7 15.90 -6.82 16.44
N VAL A 8 17.21 -6.96 16.20
CA VAL A 8 17.79 -8.01 15.35
C VAL A 8 17.88 -9.32 16.14
N GLU A 9 17.27 -10.42 15.66
CA GLU A 9 17.62 -11.77 16.12
C GLU A 9 17.75 -12.74 14.93
N ARG A 10 19.01 -13.14 14.68
CA ARG A 10 19.39 -14.35 13.95
C ARG A 10 19.42 -15.50 14.95
N ALA A 11 18.68 -16.58 14.69
CA ALA A 11 18.83 -17.84 15.41
C ALA A 11 19.15 -18.99 14.44
N ASN A 12 20.30 -19.60 14.74
CA ASN A 12 20.98 -20.70 14.08
C ASN A 12 20.65 -22.01 14.81
N MET A 13 20.12 -23.02 14.13
CA MET A 13 20.04 -24.42 14.60
C MET A 13 20.00 -25.29 13.34
N GLY A 14 20.97 -26.12 12.98
CA GLY A 14 21.66 -27.10 13.82
C GLY A 14 21.28 -28.52 13.38
N GLY A 15 21.51 -28.85 12.10
CA GLY A 15 21.19 -30.17 11.53
C GLY A 15 22.16 -31.26 11.98
N LYS A 16 21.75 -32.11 12.92
CA LYS A 16 22.49 -33.32 13.31
C LYS A 16 21.92 -34.56 12.62
N LYS A 17 22.77 -35.20 11.81
CA LYS A 17 22.65 -36.58 11.33
C LYS A 17 22.82 -37.55 12.52
N SER A 18 22.03 -38.62 12.56
CA SER A 18 22.48 -39.86 13.20
C SER A 18 21.94 -41.12 12.50
N LYS A 19 22.91 -41.98 12.19
CA LYS A 19 22.84 -43.28 11.53
C LYS A 19 22.27 -44.36 12.46
N LYS A 20 21.51 -45.28 11.84
CA LYS A 20 21.69 -46.75 11.85
C LYS A 20 21.65 -47.48 13.20
N GLU A 21 20.71 -48.41 13.34
CA GLU A 21 21.06 -49.74 13.86
C GLU A 21 20.09 -50.85 13.42
N LYS A 22 20.67 -52.04 13.22
CA LYS A 22 20.08 -53.23 12.61
C LYS A 22 20.25 -54.40 13.60
N LYS A 23 19.19 -55.21 13.74
CA LYS A 23 19.14 -56.65 14.16
C LYS A 23 19.33 -56.93 15.67
N PRO A 24 18.91 -58.10 16.23
CA PRO A 24 18.71 -59.41 15.57
C PRO A 24 17.49 -60.27 15.98
N LYS A 25 17.38 -61.39 15.25
CA LYS A 25 16.44 -62.52 15.39
C LYS A 25 16.51 -63.19 16.77
N LYS A 26 15.38 -63.74 17.24
CA LYS A 26 15.37 -64.93 18.11
C LYS A 26 14.45 -66.02 17.59
N SER A 27 15.01 -67.22 17.62
CA SER A 27 14.51 -68.50 17.16
C SER A 27 13.83 -69.28 18.28
N SER A 28 13.14 -70.34 17.86
CA SER A 28 12.79 -71.56 18.61
C SER A 28 11.59 -71.50 19.58
N LYS A 29 10.57 -72.34 19.31
CA LYS A 29 10.43 -73.61 20.02
C LYS A 29 9.31 -74.48 19.43
N HIS A 30 9.70 -75.69 19.05
CA HIS A 30 8.84 -76.86 18.91
C HIS A 30 7.87 -77.03 20.08
N LYS A 31 6.61 -77.38 19.80
CA LYS A 31 5.84 -78.32 20.62
C LYS A 31 4.99 -79.24 19.72
N LYS A 32 5.52 -80.45 19.49
CA LYS A 32 4.71 -81.65 19.22
C LYS A 32 3.75 -81.85 20.39
N LYS A 33 2.47 -82.10 20.13
CA LYS A 33 1.62 -82.89 21.03
C LYS A 33 0.79 -83.90 20.25
N LYS A 34 1.08 -85.15 20.60
CA LYS A 34 0.44 -86.43 20.29
C LYS A 34 -0.73 -86.58 21.26
N SER A 35 -1.93 -86.92 20.79
CA SER A 35 -2.98 -87.59 21.58
C SER A 35 -3.95 -88.25 20.60
N ARG A 36 -3.76 -89.54 20.30
CA ARG A 36 -4.40 -90.69 20.97
C ARG A 36 -5.90 -90.76 20.70
N ARG A 37 -6.25 -91.77 19.88
CA ARG A 37 -7.58 -92.37 19.72
C ARG A 37 -8.26 -92.55 21.07
N HIS A 38 -9.56 -92.30 21.12
CA HIS A 38 -10.50 -93.19 21.78
C HIS A 38 -11.76 -93.29 20.94
N GLU A 39 -11.96 -94.49 20.42
CA GLU A 39 -13.22 -94.98 19.92
C GLU A 39 -14.06 -95.31 21.17
N SER A 40 -15.31 -94.88 21.17
CA SER A 40 -16.35 -95.40 22.05
C SER A 40 -17.66 -95.38 21.29
N SER A 41 -18.04 -96.58 20.91
CA SER A 41 -19.35 -97.01 20.50
C SER A 41 -20.39 -96.72 21.58
N SER A 42 -21.52 -96.15 21.20
CA SER A 42 -22.79 -96.44 21.86
C SER A 42 -23.88 -96.58 20.79
N SER A 43 -24.45 -97.77 20.80
CA SER A 43 -25.60 -98.25 20.07
C SER A 43 -26.90 -97.57 20.52
N SER A 44 -27.78 -97.25 19.58
CA SER A 44 -29.25 -97.45 19.66
C SER A 44 -29.85 -96.89 18.36
N SER A 45 -30.25 -97.79 17.46
CA SER A 45 -31.63 -98.25 17.25
C SER A 45 -32.34 -97.44 16.17
N SER A 46 -32.56 -98.13 15.06
CA SER A 46 -33.48 -97.81 13.97
C SER A 46 -34.86 -97.38 14.47
N SER A 47 -35.40 -96.31 13.90
CA SER A 47 -36.84 -96.20 13.64
C SER A 47 -37.06 -95.19 12.52
N SER A 48 -37.59 -95.71 11.42
CA SER A 48 -38.36 -95.00 10.40
C SER A 48 -39.34 -93.99 11.01
N GLY A 49 -39.46 -92.81 10.40
CA GLY A 49 -40.38 -91.76 10.82
C GLY A 49 -40.18 -90.48 10.01
N ASP A 50 -40.80 -90.44 8.84
CA ASP A 50 -41.07 -89.24 8.05
C ASP A 50 -41.98 -88.30 8.85
N SER A 51 -41.44 -87.20 9.40
CA SER A 51 -42.15 -85.99 9.82
C SER A 51 -41.20 -84.94 10.40
N GLY A 52 -41.29 -83.70 9.90
CA GLY A 52 -40.81 -82.50 10.60
C GLY A 52 -39.57 -81.82 10.01
N SER A 53 -39.67 -81.24 8.81
CA SER A 53 -38.65 -80.30 8.27
C SER A 53 -38.51 -79.01 9.10
N GLU A 54 -39.40 -78.77 10.06
CA GLU A 54 -39.47 -77.56 10.87
C GLU A 54 -38.43 -77.54 12.01
N ASP A 55 -38.14 -78.70 12.63
CA ASP A 55 -37.21 -78.80 13.77
C ASP A 55 -35.74 -78.51 13.38
N SER A 56 -35.35 -78.81 12.13
CA SER A 56 -34.01 -78.52 11.58
C SER A 56 -33.80 -77.02 11.36
N GLU A 57 -34.86 -76.31 10.95
CA GLU A 57 -34.83 -74.87 10.70
C GLU A 57 -34.84 -74.07 12.01
N ASP A 58 -35.59 -74.51 13.01
CA ASP A 58 -35.62 -73.85 14.32
C ASP A 58 -34.30 -74.03 15.09
N LEU A 59 -33.62 -75.17 14.95
CA LEU A 59 -32.28 -75.36 15.50
C LEU A 59 -31.23 -74.44 14.83
N LYS A 60 -31.34 -74.21 13.51
CA LYS A 60 -30.48 -73.27 12.77
C LYS A 60 -30.73 -71.83 13.19
N ARG A 61 -32.00 -71.43 13.36
CA ARG A 61 -32.41 -70.10 13.86
C ARG A 61 -31.88 -69.85 15.27
N ALA A 62 -32.01 -70.82 16.19
CA ALA A 62 -31.49 -70.71 17.55
C ALA A 62 -29.95 -70.56 17.59
N ARG A 63 -29.23 -71.25 16.71
CA ARG A 63 -27.76 -71.10 16.56
C ARG A 63 -27.38 -69.73 15.99
N ALA A 64 -28.10 -69.26 14.97
CA ALA A 64 -27.90 -67.93 14.39
C ALA A 64 -28.15 -66.82 15.42
N GLN A 65 -29.19 -66.94 16.25
CA GLN A 65 -29.49 -66.01 17.35
C GLN A 65 -28.38 -65.95 18.40
N LYS A 66 -27.89 -67.12 18.84
CA LYS A 66 -26.79 -67.20 19.82
C LYS A 66 -25.50 -66.60 19.26
N MET A 67 -25.18 -66.85 17.99
CA MET A 67 -24.01 -66.26 17.32
C MET A 67 -24.16 -64.75 17.09
N ALA A 68 -25.35 -64.28 16.69
CA ALA A 68 -25.65 -62.86 16.52
C ALA A 68 -25.53 -62.08 17.84
N LYS A 69 -26.07 -62.62 18.95
CA LYS A 69 -25.91 -62.02 20.29
C LYS A 69 -24.44 -61.92 20.71
N LYS A 70 -23.64 -62.97 20.48
CA LYS A 70 -22.19 -62.97 20.80
C LYS A 70 -21.37 -62.04 19.92
N LEU A 71 -21.71 -61.89 18.64
CA LEU A 71 -21.03 -60.95 17.75
C LEU A 71 -21.42 -59.51 18.08
N ALA A 72 -22.70 -59.27 18.35
CA ALA A 72 -23.18 -57.96 18.72
C ALA A 72 -22.58 -57.48 20.05
N SER A 73 -22.45 -58.34 21.06
CA SER A 73 -21.76 -57.97 22.30
C SER A 73 -20.28 -57.63 22.08
N ARG A 74 -19.62 -58.28 21.12
CA ARG A 74 -18.22 -57.96 20.74
C ARG A 74 -18.07 -56.72 19.87
N LEU A 75 -19.09 -56.37 19.07
CA LEU A 75 -19.15 -55.15 18.25
C LEU A 75 -19.52 -53.92 19.08
N LYS A 76 -20.30 -54.11 20.16
CA LYS A 76 -20.63 -53.08 21.15
C LYS A 76 -19.41 -52.60 21.95
N GLN A 77 -18.43 -53.48 22.15
CA GLN A 77 -17.19 -53.16 22.86
C GLN A 77 -16.21 -52.44 21.92
N GLY A 78 -16.17 -51.12 21.99
CA GLY A 78 -15.17 -50.30 21.29
C GLY A 78 -15.23 -48.83 21.71
N GLU A 79 -14.07 -48.22 21.87
CA GLU A 79 -13.95 -46.80 22.25
C GLU A 79 -14.32 -45.90 21.07
N ILE A 80 -15.12 -44.87 21.35
CA ILE A 80 -15.61 -43.92 20.35
C ILE A 80 -14.90 -42.58 20.54
N ALA A 81 -14.07 -42.22 19.56
CA ALA A 81 -13.64 -40.85 19.27
C ALA A 81 -13.08 -40.01 20.45
N GLY A 82 -12.34 -40.63 21.37
CA GLY A 82 -11.52 -39.90 22.37
C GLY A 82 -12.29 -39.25 23.52
N TYR A 83 -13.62 -39.39 23.58
CA TYR A 83 -14.42 -39.01 24.74
C TYR A 83 -14.64 -40.23 25.64
N THR A 84 -14.51 -40.04 26.96
CA THR A 84 -14.86 -41.06 27.95
C THR A 84 -16.28 -40.82 28.45
N ASP A 85 -16.98 -41.88 28.90
CA ASP A 85 -18.36 -41.75 29.43
C ASP A 85 -18.47 -40.77 30.62
N ALA A 86 -17.33 -40.45 31.28
CA ALA A 86 -17.25 -39.48 32.37
C ALA A 86 -17.13 -38.02 31.90
N GLU A 87 -16.66 -37.78 30.67
CA GLU A 87 -16.45 -36.45 30.07
C GLU A 87 -17.32 -36.29 28.82
N ASN A 88 -18.61 -36.64 28.93
CA ASN A 88 -19.58 -36.53 27.85
C ASN A 88 -20.27 -35.14 27.83
N PRO A 89 -20.05 -34.31 26.78
CA PRO A 89 -20.70 -33.00 26.64
C PRO A 89 -22.22 -33.06 26.44
N PHE A 90 -22.77 -34.23 26.14
CA PHE A 90 -24.17 -34.46 25.77
C PHE A 90 -25.01 -35.11 26.88
N GLY A 91 -24.41 -35.50 28.01
CA GLY A 91 -25.13 -35.97 29.20
C GLY A 91 -25.67 -37.41 29.13
N ASP A 92 -25.27 -38.21 28.14
CA ASP A 92 -25.64 -39.63 28.02
C ASP A 92 -24.75 -40.53 28.89
N ALA A 93 -25.34 -41.54 29.55
CA ALA A 93 -24.64 -42.47 30.46
C ALA A 93 -23.79 -43.55 29.75
N ASN A 94 -24.06 -43.82 28.46
CA ASN A 94 -23.46 -44.93 27.70
C ASN A 94 -22.91 -44.44 26.33
N LEU A 95 -22.21 -43.30 26.29
CA LEU A 95 -21.67 -42.71 25.05
C LEU A 95 -20.70 -43.65 24.32
N THR A 96 -19.96 -44.48 25.05
CA THR A 96 -19.00 -45.45 24.50
C THR A 96 -19.67 -46.71 23.94
N GLU A 97 -20.96 -46.95 24.20
CA GLU A 97 -21.65 -48.15 23.71
C GLU A 97 -22.07 -48.00 22.24
N ARG A 98 -21.40 -48.72 21.35
CA ARG A 98 -21.69 -48.68 19.92
C ARG A 98 -23.04 -49.34 19.60
N PHE A 99 -23.90 -48.65 18.85
CA PHE A 99 -25.18 -49.22 18.41
C PHE A 99 -24.98 -50.43 17.47
N VAL A 100 -25.61 -51.57 17.81
CA VAL A 100 -25.58 -52.78 17.00
C VAL A 100 -26.99 -53.29 16.69
N TRP A 101 -27.28 -53.46 15.41
CA TRP A 101 -28.57 -53.98 14.95
C TRP A 101 -28.60 -55.53 14.98
N HIS A 102 -28.94 -56.08 16.13
CA HIS A 102 -28.94 -57.53 16.40
C HIS A 102 -29.73 -58.35 15.37
N LYS A 103 -30.94 -57.89 15.02
CA LYS A 103 -31.83 -58.59 14.08
C LYS A 103 -31.30 -58.58 12.64
N ARG A 104 -30.51 -57.57 12.26
CA ARG A 104 -29.81 -57.52 10.97
C ARG A 104 -28.68 -58.54 10.91
N ILE A 105 -27.90 -58.66 11.98
CA ILE A 105 -26.81 -59.65 12.09
C ILE A 105 -27.35 -61.08 12.06
N GLU A 106 -28.43 -61.35 12.80
CA GLU A 106 -29.13 -62.64 12.80
C GLU A 106 -29.62 -63.02 11.40
N LYS A 107 -30.28 -62.10 10.69
CA LYS A 107 -30.77 -62.31 9.32
C LYS A 107 -29.63 -62.50 8.32
N SER A 108 -28.47 -61.86 8.48
CA SER A 108 -27.29 -62.10 7.63
C SER A 108 -26.64 -63.45 7.86
N ILE A 109 -26.61 -63.94 9.11
CA ILE A 109 -26.10 -65.27 9.45
C ILE A 109 -27.03 -66.36 8.88
N MET A 110 -28.35 -66.17 8.96
CA MET A 110 -29.32 -67.09 8.34
C MET A 110 -29.23 -67.14 6.81
N LYS A 111 -28.82 -66.04 6.16
CA LYS A 111 -28.60 -65.97 4.71
C LYS A 111 -27.24 -66.55 4.27
N GLY A 112 -26.43 -67.08 5.19
CA GLY A 112 -25.16 -67.75 4.88
C GLY A 112 -23.94 -66.84 4.79
N VAL A 113 -24.02 -65.58 5.24
CA VAL A 113 -22.84 -64.68 5.30
C VAL A 113 -21.93 -65.11 6.45
N ASP A 114 -20.64 -65.24 6.15
CA ASP A 114 -19.67 -65.85 7.05
C ASP A 114 -19.37 -64.94 8.26
N VAL A 115 -19.27 -65.53 9.47
CA VAL A 115 -19.17 -64.80 10.74
C VAL A 115 -17.91 -63.91 10.82
N LYS A 116 -16.88 -64.22 10.03
CA LYS A 116 -15.63 -63.45 9.93
C LYS A 116 -15.81 -62.12 9.20
N GLU A 117 -16.72 -62.04 8.22
CA GLU A 117 -16.98 -60.83 7.43
C GLU A 117 -17.88 -59.82 8.15
N LEU A 118 -18.61 -60.28 9.18
CA LEU A 118 -19.40 -59.46 10.09
C LEU A 118 -18.64 -59.05 11.37
N GLY A 119 -17.39 -59.48 11.50
CA GLY A 119 -16.57 -59.24 12.69
C GLY A 119 -16.06 -57.81 12.80
N VAL A 120 -15.62 -57.46 14.02
CA VAL A 120 -15.04 -56.15 14.40
C VAL A 120 -13.94 -55.68 13.45
N LYS A 121 -13.13 -56.60 12.90
CA LYS A 121 -12.08 -56.26 11.92
C LYS A 121 -12.65 -55.77 10.59
N ALA A 122 -13.65 -56.46 10.04
CA ALA A 122 -14.28 -56.06 8.78
C ALA A 122 -15.10 -54.76 8.95
N GLU A 123 -15.70 -54.53 10.12
CA GLU A 123 -16.34 -53.25 10.43
C GLU A 123 -15.34 -52.10 10.55
N ARG A 124 -14.18 -52.33 11.18
CA ARG A 124 -13.08 -51.35 11.23
C ARG A 124 -12.53 -51.03 9.85
N GLU A 125 -12.40 -52.00 8.94
CA GLU A 125 -11.99 -51.73 7.56
C GLU A 125 -13.04 -50.88 6.81
N ARG A 126 -14.34 -51.23 6.91
CA ARG A 126 -15.43 -50.40 6.37
C ARG A 126 -15.48 -48.99 6.98
N HIS A 127 -15.10 -48.86 8.25
CA HIS A 127 -14.99 -47.55 8.91
C HIS A 127 -13.79 -46.76 8.38
N LYS A 128 -12.62 -47.39 8.18
CA LYS A 128 -11.45 -46.77 7.56
C LYS A 128 -11.75 -46.31 6.13
N GLU A 129 -12.49 -47.10 5.37
CA GLU A 129 -12.94 -46.71 4.02
C GLU A 129 -13.85 -45.48 4.06
N ARG A 130 -14.83 -45.44 4.96
CA ARG A 130 -15.68 -44.25 5.19
C ARG A 130 -14.87 -43.02 5.63
N LEU A 131 -13.87 -43.19 6.49
CA LEU A 131 -12.99 -42.09 6.90
C LEU A 131 -12.17 -41.57 5.71
N LYS A 132 -11.65 -42.44 4.85
CA LYS A 132 -10.94 -42.05 3.62
C LYS A 132 -11.87 -41.32 2.66
N GLU A 133 -13.14 -41.71 2.57
CA GLU A 133 -14.14 -41.03 1.76
C GLU A 133 -14.46 -39.63 2.33
N ILE A 134 -14.64 -39.52 3.64
CA ILE A 134 -14.80 -38.23 4.34
C ILE A 134 -13.58 -37.33 4.13
N GLU A 135 -12.37 -37.89 4.21
CA GLU A 135 -11.12 -37.16 3.98
C GLU A 135 -11.03 -36.64 2.54
N LYS A 136 -11.42 -37.44 1.55
CA LYS A 136 -11.51 -36.99 0.14
C LYS A 136 -12.53 -35.87 -0.03
N VAL A 137 -13.71 -35.99 0.59
CA VAL A 137 -14.75 -34.93 0.54
C VAL A 137 -14.27 -33.66 1.25
N LYS A 138 -13.54 -33.80 2.36
CA LYS A 138 -12.94 -32.68 3.08
C LYS A 138 -11.90 -31.97 2.21
N LEU A 139 -11.02 -32.72 1.55
CA LEU A 139 -10.02 -32.16 0.64
C LEU A 139 -10.66 -31.42 -0.54
N GLN A 140 -11.77 -31.95 -1.09
CA GLN A 140 -12.50 -31.27 -2.17
C GLN A 140 -13.19 -29.98 -1.70
N ARG A 141 -13.69 -29.93 -0.46
CA ARG A 141 -14.24 -28.70 0.11
C ARG A 141 -13.15 -27.67 0.34
N GLU A 142 -12.04 -28.09 0.96
CA GLU A 142 -10.89 -27.23 1.20
C GLU A 142 -10.28 -26.67 -0.10
N ALA A 143 -10.22 -27.48 -1.16
CA ALA A 143 -9.77 -27.02 -2.48
C ALA A 143 -10.71 -25.97 -3.08
N ARG A 144 -12.03 -26.18 -2.98
CA ARG A 144 -13.03 -25.19 -3.45
C ARG A 144 -12.99 -23.91 -2.62
N ASP A 145 -12.80 -24.03 -1.32
CA ASP A 145 -12.74 -22.88 -0.42
C ASP A 145 -11.44 -22.09 -0.67
N ARG A 146 -10.31 -22.77 -0.91
CA ARG A 146 -9.05 -22.14 -1.33
C ARG A 146 -9.17 -21.41 -2.67
N GLU A 147 -9.76 -22.05 -3.69
CA GLU A 147 -9.99 -21.43 -5.00
C GLU A 147 -10.91 -20.19 -4.90
N LYS A 148 -11.94 -20.26 -4.03
CA LYS A 148 -12.80 -19.10 -3.77
C LYS A 148 -12.07 -17.96 -3.06
N MET A 149 -11.22 -18.29 -2.09
CA MET A 149 -10.39 -17.29 -1.39
C MET A 149 -9.41 -16.64 -2.36
N GLU A 150 -8.69 -17.42 -3.17
CA GLU A 150 -7.77 -16.89 -4.19
C GLU A 150 -8.50 -15.97 -5.18
N LYS A 151 -9.67 -16.38 -5.67
CA LYS A 151 -10.51 -15.54 -6.56
C LYS A 151 -11.09 -14.30 -5.88
N GLU A 152 -11.31 -14.34 -4.56
CA GLU A 152 -11.77 -13.19 -3.79
C GLU A 152 -10.62 -12.21 -3.56
N GLU A 153 -9.43 -12.72 -3.21
CA GLU A 153 -8.20 -11.95 -3.09
C GLU A 153 -7.81 -11.28 -4.41
N GLU A 154 -7.88 -12.00 -5.54
CA GLU A 154 -7.66 -11.42 -6.88
C GLU A 154 -8.64 -10.29 -7.18
N ARG A 155 -9.93 -10.48 -6.88
CA ARG A 155 -10.94 -9.42 -7.08
C ARG A 155 -10.69 -8.22 -6.17
N GLU A 156 -10.26 -8.44 -4.94
CA GLU A 156 -9.95 -7.35 -4.02
C GLU A 156 -8.71 -6.58 -4.47
N ILE A 157 -7.68 -7.26 -4.97
CA ILE A 157 -6.50 -6.62 -5.55
C ILE A 157 -6.92 -5.79 -6.77
N MET A 158 -7.69 -6.35 -7.70
CA MET A 158 -8.21 -5.63 -8.87
C MET A 158 -9.02 -4.39 -8.46
N GLN A 159 -9.90 -4.50 -7.47
CA GLN A 159 -10.68 -3.37 -6.97
C GLN A 159 -9.81 -2.27 -6.34
N ARG A 160 -8.76 -2.66 -5.61
CA ARG A 160 -7.80 -1.71 -5.05
C ARG A 160 -7.00 -1.01 -6.15
N GLU A 161 -6.57 -1.74 -7.17
CA GLU A 161 -5.87 -1.18 -8.33
C GLU A 161 -6.77 -0.21 -9.11
N GLU A 162 -8.01 -0.60 -9.38
CA GLU A 162 -9.02 0.27 -10.01
C GLU A 162 -9.28 1.53 -9.18
N ALA A 163 -9.43 1.40 -7.86
CA ALA A 163 -9.64 2.55 -6.97
C ALA A 163 -8.44 3.50 -6.95
N LEU A 164 -7.21 2.98 -7.04
CA LEU A 164 -6.00 3.81 -7.15
C LEU A 164 -5.95 4.56 -8.49
N ILE A 165 -6.31 3.90 -9.58
CA ILE A 165 -6.38 4.53 -10.91
C ILE A 165 -7.45 5.64 -10.90
N GLU A 166 -8.64 5.35 -10.38
CA GLU A 166 -9.73 6.33 -10.27
C GLU A 166 -9.32 7.53 -9.40
N ALA A 167 -8.64 7.29 -8.26
CA ALA A 167 -8.14 8.36 -7.41
C ALA A 167 -7.17 9.30 -8.15
N VAL A 168 -6.23 8.74 -8.91
CA VAL A 168 -5.29 9.54 -9.72
C VAL A 168 -6.01 10.31 -10.83
N GLU A 169 -7.04 9.74 -11.46
CA GLU A 169 -7.82 10.46 -12.46
C GLU A 169 -8.66 11.59 -11.87
N LEU A 170 -9.21 11.39 -10.67
CA LEU A 170 -9.96 12.41 -9.95
C LEU A 170 -9.05 13.58 -9.55
N GLU A 171 -7.85 13.29 -9.05
CA GLU A 171 -6.83 14.31 -8.72
C GLU A 171 -6.50 15.17 -9.95
N LYS A 172 -6.25 14.55 -11.11
CA LYS A 172 -6.03 15.29 -12.36
C LYS A 172 -7.21 16.16 -12.76
N LYS A 173 -8.44 15.65 -12.64
CA LYS A 173 -9.67 16.41 -12.95
C LYS A 173 -9.86 17.58 -11.97
N GLU A 174 -9.49 17.41 -10.71
CA GLU A 174 -9.52 18.45 -9.68
C GLU A 174 -8.51 19.56 -9.99
N GLU A 175 -7.26 19.23 -10.33
CA GLU A 175 -6.25 20.19 -10.78
C GLU A 175 -6.73 21.01 -11.99
N GLU A 176 -7.30 20.35 -12.99
CA GLU A 176 -7.85 21.01 -14.18
C GLU A 176 -9.03 21.93 -13.84
N PHE A 177 -9.89 21.50 -12.91
CA PHE A 177 -10.97 22.34 -12.42
C PHE A 177 -10.44 23.58 -11.70
N HIS A 178 -9.42 23.45 -10.85
CA HIS A 178 -8.79 24.59 -10.18
C HIS A 178 -8.16 25.57 -11.17
N LEU A 179 -7.48 25.06 -12.20
CA LEU A 179 -6.93 25.88 -13.28
C LEU A 179 -8.02 26.65 -14.02
N LEU A 180 -9.10 25.97 -14.42
CA LEU A 180 -10.23 26.61 -15.11
C LEU A 180 -10.92 27.64 -14.23
N GLN A 181 -11.13 27.36 -12.95
CA GLN A 181 -11.69 28.32 -12.00
C GLN A 181 -10.80 29.56 -11.85
N ALA A 182 -9.48 29.39 -11.72
CA ALA A 182 -8.55 30.51 -11.63
C ALA A 182 -8.56 31.37 -12.90
N LYS A 183 -8.57 30.74 -14.08
CA LYS A 183 -8.70 31.42 -15.37
C LYS A 183 -10.02 32.19 -15.48
N MET A 184 -11.15 31.53 -15.23
CA MET A 184 -12.46 32.17 -15.27
C MET A 184 -12.56 33.34 -14.28
N ARG A 185 -12.05 33.18 -13.05
CA ARG A 185 -12.04 34.27 -12.06
C ARG A 185 -11.18 35.44 -12.52
N SER A 186 -10.00 35.18 -13.08
CA SER A 186 -9.14 36.20 -13.68
C SER A 186 -9.86 36.93 -14.81
N GLU A 187 -10.46 36.21 -15.77
CA GLU A 187 -11.20 36.78 -16.88
C GLU A 187 -12.39 37.64 -16.44
N ILE A 188 -13.14 37.20 -15.42
CA ILE A 188 -14.25 37.97 -14.85
C ILE A 188 -13.72 39.27 -14.23
N ARG A 189 -12.63 39.21 -13.45
CA ARG A 189 -12.01 40.42 -12.85
C ARG A 189 -11.54 41.41 -13.91
N VAL A 190 -10.96 40.91 -15.00
CA VAL A 190 -10.54 41.72 -16.15
C VAL A 190 -11.75 42.39 -16.82
N LYS A 191 -12.82 41.64 -17.09
CA LYS A 191 -14.05 42.18 -17.71
C LYS A 191 -14.76 43.21 -16.83
N ASP A 192 -14.71 43.01 -15.51
CA ASP A 192 -15.30 43.90 -14.51
C ASP A 192 -14.50 45.20 -14.27
N GLY A 193 -13.32 45.36 -14.91
CA GLY A 193 -12.43 46.51 -14.68
C GLY A 193 -11.76 46.52 -13.30
N ARG A 194 -11.78 45.39 -12.58
CA ARG A 194 -11.14 45.20 -11.27
C ARG A 194 -10.01 44.17 -11.36
N ALA A 195 -9.29 44.17 -12.49
CA ALA A 195 -8.16 43.28 -12.72
C ALA A 195 -7.06 43.55 -11.70
N ARG A 196 -6.51 42.48 -11.10
CA ARG A 196 -5.23 42.60 -10.40
C ARG A 196 -4.11 42.66 -11.43
N ALA A 197 -2.98 43.26 -11.08
CA ALA A 197 -1.82 43.34 -11.97
C ALA A 197 -1.39 41.95 -12.49
N ILE A 198 -1.46 40.92 -11.63
CA ILE A 198 -1.17 39.54 -12.00
C ILE A 198 -2.15 38.93 -13.00
N ASP A 199 -3.43 39.32 -12.93
CA ASP A 199 -4.46 38.84 -13.86
C ASP A 199 -4.15 39.34 -15.28
N LEU A 200 -3.67 40.58 -15.39
CA LEU A 200 -3.24 41.18 -16.66
C LEU A 200 -1.97 40.52 -17.21
N VAL A 201 -1.00 40.23 -16.35
CA VAL A 201 0.23 39.50 -16.72
C VAL A 201 -0.11 38.08 -17.20
N SER A 202 -0.98 37.36 -16.48
CA SER A 202 -1.44 36.03 -16.88
C SER A 202 -2.21 36.07 -18.20
N ARG A 203 -3.07 37.08 -18.41
CA ARG A 203 -3.77 37.28 -19.68
C ARG A 203 -2.79 37.53 -20.82
N ASN A 204 -1.79 38.39 -20.62
CA ASN A 204 -0.77 38.69 -21.63
C ASN A 204 0.04 37.44 -21.99
N LEU A 205 0.38 36.61 -20.99
CA LEU A 205 1.10 35.37 -21.20
C LEU A 205 0.33 34.38 -22.10
N HIS A 206 -0.99 34.34 -21.97
CA HIS A 206 -1.88 33.51 -22.77
C HIS A 206 -2.39 34.16 -24.05
N ALA A 207 -2.06 35.43 -24.31
CA ALA A 207 -2.63 36.18 -25.43
C ALA A 207 -2.13 35.61 -26.77
N VAL A 208 -3.07 35.15 -27.60
CA VAL A 208 -2.76 34.72 -28.96
C VAL A 208 -2.41 35.94 -29.82
N PRO A 209 -1.33 35.91 -30.63
CA PRO A 209 -0.98 37.01 -31.52
C PRO A 209 -2.16 37.45 -32.40
N GLY A 210 -2.53 38.73 -32.33
CA GLY A 210 -3.61 39.31 -33.14
C GLY A 210 -5.04 39.10 -32.59
N SER A 211 -5.20 38.48 -31.43
CA SER A 211 -6.52 38.32 -30.76
C SER A 211 -7.08 39.62 -30.16
N GLY A 212 -6.23 40.63 -29.95
CA GLY A 212 -6.61 41.87 -29.26
C GLY A 212 -6.75 41.73 -27.73
N GLU A 213 -6.42 40.56 -27.17
CA GLU A 213 -6.49 40.29 -25.72
C GLU A 213 -5.26 40.81 -24.96
N PHE A 214 -4.19 41.15 -25.70
CA PHE A 214 -2.93 41.64 -25.15
C PHE A 214 -3.05 43.09 -24.67
N ASP A 215 -2.60 43.35 -23.45
CA ASP A 215 -2.58 44.66 -22.83
C ASP A 215 -1.15 45.18 -22.71
N ALA A 216 -0.79 46.11 -23.58
CA ALA A 216 0.56 46.68 -23.62
C ALA A 216 0.93 47.47 -22.35
N SER A 217 -0.03 47.87 -21.52
CA SER A 217 0.23 48.61 -20.28
C SER A 217 0.72 47.72 -19.14
N ALA A 218 0.45 46.40 -19.21
CA ALA A 218 0.82 45.46 -18.16
C ALA A 218 2.24 44.92 -18.40
N HIS A 219 3.20 45.47 -17.66
CA HIS A 219 4.59 44.99 -17.61
C HIS A 219 4.79 44.03 -16.43
N PRO A 220 5.28 42.81 -16.64
CA PRO A 220 5.50 41.82 -15.56
C PRO A 220 6.42 42.28 -14.43
N LEU A 221 7.37 43.16 -14.70
CA LEU A 221 8.28 43.70 -13.68
C LEU A 221 7.71 44.93 -12.95
N ALA A 222 6.77 45.65 -13.56
CA ALA A 222 6.16 46.85 -12.98
C ALA A 222 5.01 46.52 -12.02
N ILE A 223 4.58 45.25 -11.92
CA ILE A 223 3.48 44.83 -11.03
C ILE A 223 3.79 45.05 -9.55
N PHE A 224 5.08 45.20 -9.22
CA PHE A 224 5.57 45.39 -7.85
C PHE A 224 5.58 46.87 -7.44
N ASP A 225 5.43 47.80 -8.40
CA ASP A 225 5.51 49.23 -8.13
C ASP A 225 4.29 49.73 -7.34
N GLY A 226 4.56 50.42 -6.22
CA GLY A 226 3.51 51.05 -5.40
C GLY A 226 2.73 50.10 -4.48
N LEU A 227 3.11 48.82 -4.39
CA LEU A 227 2.48 47.86 -3.47
C LEU A 227 3.01 48.01 -2.04
N THR A 228 2.12 47.79 -1.08
CA THR A 228 2.49 47.66 0.33
C THR A 228 3.05 46.25 0.63
N LEU A 229 3.77 46.09 1.74
CA LEU A 229 4.28 44.78 2.18
C LEU A 229 3.26 43.64 2.27
N PRO A 230 2.03 43.83 2.81
CA PRO A 230 1.03 42.77 2.78
C PRO A 230 0.56 42.44 1.36
N GLU A 231 0.33 43.46 0.52
CA GLU A 231 -0.07 43.26 -0.89
C GLU A 231 1.03 42.55 -1.69
N MET A 232 2.30 42.84 -1.41
CA MET A 232 3.46 42.16 -2.00
C MET A 232 3.48 40.66 -1.64
N LYS A 233 3.12 40.32 -0.40
CA LYS A 233 2.99 38.91 0.04
C LYS A 233 1.83 38.21 -0.65
N GLU A 234 0.68 38.87 -0.75
CA GLU A 234 -0.48 38.34 -1.47
C GLU A 234 -0.16 38.11 -2.94
N LEU A 235 0.52 39.07 -3.59
CA LEU A 235 0.96 38.94 -4.98
C LEU A 235 1.91 37.76 -5.16
N LYS A 236 2.87 37.57 -4.24
CA LYS A 236 3.76 36.40 -4.26
C LYS A 236 2.98 35.09 -4.15
N ASP A 237 1.98 35.00 -3.29
CA ASP A 237 1.17 33.79 -3.14
C ASP A 237 0.26 33.57 -4.36
N ASP A 238 -0.23 34.63 -4.99
CA ASP A 238 -0.91 34.54 -6.28
C ASP A 238 0.05 34.01 -7.37
N ILE A 239 1.29 34.50 -7.44
CA ILE A 239 2.33 34.02 -8.40
C ILE A 239 2.58 32.51 -8.21
N LYS A 240 2.70 32.04 -6.96
CA LYS A 240 2.84 30.60 -6.69
C LYS A 240 1.64 29.80 -7.18
N THR A 241 0.43 30.33 -6.95
CA THR A 241 -0.80 29.70 -7.43
C THR A 241 -0.77 29.59 -8.95
N TYR A 242 -0.35 30.62 -9.68
CA TYR A 242 -0.19 30.53 -11.14
C TYR A 242 0.93 29.59 -11.57
N LEU A 243 2.03 29.49 -10.84
CA LEU A 243 3.10 28.51 -11.12
C LEU A 243 2.59 27.07 -10.99
N GLU A 244 1.76 26.79 -9.98
CA GLU A 244 1.15 25.47 -9.78
C GLU A 244 0.10 25.15 -10.84
N LEU A 245 -0.64 26.16 -11.30
CA LEU A 245 -1.74 25.98 -12.25
C LEU A 245 -1.25 25.94 -13.72
N ASP A 246 -0.31 26.81 -14.10
CA ASP A 246 0.15 27.03 -15.48
C ASP A 246 1.49 26.33 -15.78
N HIS A 247 1.63 25.09 -15.32
CA HIS A 247 2.85 24.29 -15.49
C HIS A 247 2.85 23.43 -16.78
N LYS A 248 1.76 23.44 -17.56
CA LYS A 248 1.63 22.61 -18.78
C LYS A 248 2.53 23.08 -19.93
N VAL A 249 2.86 24.38 -19.97
CA VAL A 249 3.75 24.97 -20.98
C VAL A 249 5.07 25.32 -20.30
N ASP A 250 6.17 24.74 -20.78
CA ASP A 250 7.50 24.95 -20.18
C ASP A 250 7.87 26.44 -20.12
N GLU A 251 7.58 27.21 -21.18
CA GLU A 251 7.83 28.66 -21.22
C GLU A 251 7.10 29.42 -20.11
N HIS A 252 5.85 29.06 -19.81
CA HIS A 252 5.08 29.68 -18.74
C HIS A 252 5.62 29.29 -17.36
N ARG A 253 6.00 28.02 -17.19
CA ARG A 253 6.64 27.53 -15.97
C ARG A 253 7.95 28.29 -15.71
N PHE A 254 8.78 28.47 -16.74
CA PHE A 254 10.00 29.27 -16.63
C PHE A 254 9.68 30.72 -16.30
N PHE A 255 8.69 31.34 -16.95
CA PHE A 255 8.26 32.70 -16.65
C PHE A 255 7.84 32.88 -15.19
N TRP A 256 6.88 32.07 -14.70
CA TRP A 256 6.37 32.17 -13.34
C TRP A 256 7.44 31.84 -12.29
N SER A 257 8.33 30.89 -12.57
CA SER A 257 9.45 30.57 -11.68
C SER A 257 10.44 31.73 -11.55
N ASN A 258 10.79 32.39 -12.66
CA ASN A 258 11.67 33.56 -12.61
C ASN A 258 10.95 34.76 -11.96
N LEU A 259 9.67 34.95 -12.24
CA LEU A 259 8.87 36.01 -11.61
C LEU A 259 8.76 35.82 -10.09
N LEU A 260 8.70 34.57 -9.60
CA LEU A 260 8.73 34.27 -8.17
C LEU A 260 10.05 34.66 -7.51
N VAL A 261 11.19 34.41 -8.18
CA VAL A 261 12.51 34.84 -7.70
C VAL A 261 12.58 36.38 -7.61
N VAL A 262 12.02 37.07 -8.60
CA VAL A 262 11.92 38.55 -8.57
C VAL A 262 11.00 39.02 -7.44
N ALA A 263 9.87 38.35 -7.22
CA ALA A 263 8.95 38.68 -6.13
C ALA A 263 9.59 38.50 -4.74
N ASP A 264 10.43 37.47 -4.57
CA ASP A 264 11.17 37.23 -3.33
C ASP A 264 12.20 38.33 -3.05
N ASP A 265 12.91 38.77 -4.09
CA ASP A 265 13.86 39.87 -4.00
C ASP A 265 13.19 41.21 -3.73
N GLU A 266 12.12 41.55 -4.46
CA GLU A 266 11.35 42.78 -4.23
C GLU A 266 10.70 42.81 -2.84
N LEU A 267 10.26 41.66 -2.32
CA LEU A 267 9.74 41.56 -0.96
C LEU A 267 10.85 41.76 0.07
N ALA A 268 12.03 41.17 -0.13
CA ALA A 268 13.19 41.40 0.72
C ALA A 268 13.61 42.88 0.70
N ASP A 269 13.63 43.51 -0.48
CA ASP A 269 13.95 44.93 -0.66
C ASP A 269 12.93 45.82 0.06
N ALA A 270 11.64 45.52 -0.08
CA ALA A 270 10.57 46.24 0.61
C ALA A 270 10.66 46.10 2.14
N GLN A 271 11.00 44.91 2.64
CA GLN A 271 11.22 44.69 4.08
C GLN A 271 12.41 45.49 4.59
N ARG A 272 13.52 45.47 3.87
CA ARG A 272 14.72 46.26 4.20
C ARG A 272 14.40 47.76 4.25
N ARG A 273 13.65 48.28 3.28
CA ARG A 273 13.19 49.69 3.27
C ARG A 273 12.33 50.03 4.49
N GLU A 274 11.38 49.17 4.85
CA GLU A 274 10.52 49.39 6.02
C GLU A 274 11.30 49.29 7.34
N ASP A 275 12.28 48.40 7.42
CA ASP A 275 13.15 48.24 8.58
C ASP A 275 14.04 49.47 8.79
N VAL A 276 14.63 50.00 7.71
CA VAL A 276 15.38 51.26 7.72
C VAL A 276 14.49 52.42 8.14
N GLU A 277 13.31 52.58 7.53
CA GLU A 277 12.37 53.64 7.89
C GLU A 277 11.92 53.52 9.36
N ARG A 278 11.66 52.30 9.83
CA ARG A 278 11.32 52.03 11.23
C ARG A 278 12.48 52.37 12.17
N ALA A 279 13.71 52.08 11.79
CA ALA A 279 14.91 52.44 12.54
C ALA A 279 15.09 53.97 12.58
N GLU A 280 14.90 54.67 11.47
CA GLU A 280 14.93 56.14 11.39
C GLU A 280 13.84 56.78 12.24
N ARG A 281 12.59 56.28 12.20
CA ARG A 281 11.50 56.75 13.07
C ARG A 281 11.83 56.55 14.56
N LYS A 282 12.49 55.46 14.93
CA LYS A 282 12.94 55.22 16.32
C LYS A 282 14.05 56.18 16.72
N ARG A 283 15.02 56.42 15.84
CA ARG A 283 16.09 57.42 16.03
C ARG A 283 15.52 58.83 16.21
N ALA A 284 14.55 59.22 15.38
CA ALA A 284 13.87 60.51 15.48
C ALA A 284 13.10 60.68 16.81
N ARG A 285 12.70 59.58 17.46
CA ARG A 285 12.07 59.56 18.78
C ARG A 285 13.09 59.49 19.94
N GLY A 286 14.38 59.57 19.66
CA GLY A 286 15.45 59.49 20.66
C GLY A 286 15.63 58.10 21.29
N ILE A 287 15.05 57.06 20.69
CA ILE A 287 15.26 55.67 21.10
C ILE A 287 16.58 55.22 20.48
N ASP A 288 17.54 54.82 21.31
CA ASP A 288 18.79 54.24 20.84
C ASP A 288 18.49 52.94 20.08
N VAL A 289 18.85 52.91 18.80
CA VAL A 289 18.70 51.75 17.93
C VAL A 289 20.10 51.23 17.70
N SER A 290 20.37 50.00 18.16
CA SER A 290 21.66 49.35 17.93
C SER A 290 22.11 49.55 16.48
N ARG A 291 23.34 50.05 16.34
CA ARG A 291 24.00 50.36 15.06
C ARG A 291 23.95 49.18 14.08
N ASP A 292 23.94 47.96 14.61
CA ASP A 292 23.87 46.70 13.88
C ASP A 292 22.59 46.54 13.02
N ILE A 293 21.50 47.24 13.30
CA ILE A 293 20.27 47.19 12.47
C ILE A 293 20.37 48.14 11.27
N ALA A 294 21.12 49.24 11.41
CA ALA A 294 21.27 50.23 10.36
C ALA A 294 22.39 49.91 9.37
N ASP A 295 23.41 49.17 9.82
CA ASP A 295 24.56 48.76 9.01
C ASP A 295 24.42 47.34 8.44
N GLN A 296 23.23 46.70 8.57
CA GLN A 296 22.96 45.35 8.06
C GLN A 296 22.70 45.27 6.55
N GLY A 297 22.51 46.41 5.89
CA GLY A 297 22.62 46.50 4.44
C GLY A 297 24.10 46.57 4.08
N LEU A 298 24.56 45.71 3.16
CA LEU A 298 25.79 45.98 2.41
C LEU A 298 25.79 47.47 2.05
N HIS A 299 26.91 48.16 2.27
CA HIS A 299 27.04 49.61 2.04
C HIS A 299 26.25 49.99 0.78
N ALA A 300 25.27 50.90 0.87
CA ALA A 300 24.43 51.27 -0.28
C ALA A 300 25.24 51.67 -1.54
N SER A 301 26.50 52.08 -1.34
CA SER A 301 27.51 52.27 -2.40
C SER A 301 27.83 50.98 -3.15
N VAL A 302 28.09 49.89 -2.43
CA VAL A 302 28.40 48.56 -2.96
C VAL A 302 27.17 47.97 -3.67
N GLU A 303 25.96 48.20 -3.15
CA GLU A 303 24.73 47.80 -3.84
C GLU A 303 24.53 48.56 -5.17
N GLY A 304 24.87 49.85 -5.21
CA GLY A 304 24.87 50.66 -6.42
C GLY A 304 25.88 50.16 -7.46
N ASP A 305 27.13 49.93 -7.03
CA ASP A 305 28.20 49.43 -7.91
C ASP A 305 27.88 48.05 -8.49
N VAL A 306 27.29 47.15 -7.68
CA VAL A 306 26.84 45.83 -8.15
C VAL A 306 25.66 45.97 -9.12
N LYS A 307 24.73 46.90 -8.88
CA LYS A 307 23.64 47.15 -9.83
C LYS A 307 24.17 47.67 -11.16
N ASP A 308 25.05 48.67 -11.14
CA ASP A 308 25.66 49.22 -12.35
C ASP A 308 26.52 48.18 -13.08
N MET A 309 27.13 47.25 -12.34
CA MET A 309 27.85 46.12 -12.91
C MET A 309 26.92 45.12 -13.62
N LEU A 310 25.68 44.97 -13.19
CA LEU A 310 24.74 43.99 -13.74
C LEU A 310 23.81 44.59 -14.82
N ASP A 311 23.54 45.90 -14.74
CA ASP A 311 22.68 46.61 -15.70
C ASP A 311 23.25 46.50 -17.12
N GLY A 312 22.38 46.13 -18.07
CA GLY A 312 22.72 46.01 -19.49
C GLY A 312 23.45 44.74 -19.91
N LYS A 313 23.70 43.81 -18.97
CA LYS A 313 24.31 42.49 -19.29
C LYS A 313 23.28 41.47 -19.77
N ASP A 314 23.67 40.69 -20.77
CA ASP A 314 22.86 39.60 -21.31
C ASP A 314 22.88 38.36 -20.42
N THR A 315 21.92 37.45 -20.59
CA THR A 315 21.84 36.20 -19.79
C THR A 315 23.13 35.38 -19.85
N ARG A 316 23.83 35.39 -20.98
CA ARG A 316 25.09 34.66 -21.16
C ARG A 316 26.25 35.31 -20.39
N GLU A 317 26.32 36.64 -20.41
CA GLU A 317 27.34 37.39 -19.69
C GLU A 317 27.16 37.26 -18.17
N LEU A 318 25.91 37.19 -17.70
CA LEU A 318 25.58 36.91 -16.31
C LEU A 318 26.01 35.49 -15.88
N GLU A 319 25.88 34.49 -16.75
CA GLU A 319 26.35 33.12 -16.50
C GLU A 319 27.88 33.03 -16.46
N GLU A 320 28.57 33.75 -17.34
CA GLU A 320 30.04 33.84 -17.33
C GLU A 320 30.53 34.47 -16.01
N LEU A 321 29.90 35.56 -15.56
CA LEU A 321 30.21 36.21 -14.28
C LEU A 321 29.89 35.34 -13.06
N GLU A 322 28.77 34.62 -13.09
CA GLU A 322 28.43 33.63 -12.06
C GLU A 322 29.54 32.59 -11.93
N GLY A 323 30.01 32.03 -13.04
CA GLY A 323 31.11 31.05 -13.06
C GLY A 323 32.45 31.62 -12.54
N GLU A 324 32.78 32.85 -12.90
CA GLU A 324 34.00 33.54 -12.42
C GLU A 324 33.96 33.78 -10.90
N ILE A 325 32.81 34.20 -10.37
CA ILE A 325 32.62 34.46 -8.94
C ILE A 325 32.60 33.15 -8.15
N GLU A 326 31.95 32.10 -8.66
CA GLU A 326 31.97 30.78 -8.04
C GLU A 326 33.39 30.16 -8.00
N ALA A 327 34.17 30.35 -9.07
CA ALA A 327 35.56 29.92 -9.11
C ALA A 327 36.41 30.69 -8.07
N SER A 328 36.16 31.99 -7.92
CA SER A 328 36.81 32.86 -6.94
C SER A 328 36.43 32.50 -5.50
N LEU A 329 35.19 32.08 -5.25
CA LEU A 329 34.72 31.58 -3.96
C LEU A 329 35.29 30.20 -3.59
N ARG A 330 35.64 29.38 -4.58
CA ARG A 330 36.26 28.07 -4.37
C ARG A 330 37.76 28.18 -4.06
N ALA A 331 38.38 29.31 -4.38
CA ALA A 331 39.79 29.54 -4.10
C ALA A 331 40.03 29.74 -2.59
N PRO A 332 41.11 29.16 -2.03
CA PRO A 332 41.40 29.21 -0.59
C PRO A 332 41.77 30.61 -0.05
N ASP A 333 42.07 31.57 -0.94
CA ASP A 333 42.48 32.94 -0.59
C ASP A 333 41.31 33.95 -0.68
N ALA A 334 40.06 33.50 -0.64
CA ALA A 334 38.89 34.36 -0.75
C ALA A 334 38.72 35.25 0.49
N THR A 335 39.14 36.52 0.42
CA THR A 335 39.05 37.49 1.52
C THR A 335 37.67 38.14 1.66
N GLU A 336 36.75 37.91 0.73
CA GLU A 336 35.46 38.62 0.62
C GLU A 336 34.28 37.66 0.36
N ILE A 337 34.22 36.54 1.08
CA ILE A 337 33.21 35.49 0.87
C ILE A 337 31.78 36.02 1.00
N GLU A 338 31.50 36.85 2.01
CA GLU A 338 30.15 37.40 2.25
C GLU A 338 29.70 38.35 1.14
N TYR A 339 30.62 39.17 0.63
CA TYR A 339 30.36 40.06 -0.50
C TYR A 339 30.04 39.27 -1.77
N TRP A 340 30.90 38.32 -2.16
CA TRP A 340 30.68 37.51 -3.36
C TRP A 340 29.43 36.62 -3.26
N GLN A 341 29.07 36.14 -2.07
CA GLN A 341 27.80 35.45 -1.85
C GLN A 341 26.59 36.36 -2.03
N ALA A 342 26.68 37.62 -1.61
CA ALA A 342 25.61 38.60 -1.84
C ALA A 342 25.49 38.98 -3.32
N VAL A 343 26.62 39.17 -4.01
CA VAL A 343 26.67 39.41 -5.45
C VAL A 343 26.06 38.23 -6.21
N LEU A 344 26.38 36.99 -5.84
CA LEU A 344 25.80 35.78 -6.46
C LEU A 344 24.28 35.74 -6.33
N LYS A 345 23.73 36.02 -5.14
CA LYS A 345 22.27 36.12 -4.94
C LYS A 345 21.66 37.17 -5.86
N ARG A 346 22.32 38.33 -6.03
CA ARG A 346 21.83 39.40 -6.91
C ARG A 346 21.95 39.05 -8.39
N ILE A 347 22.96 38.30 -8.81
CA ILE A 347 23.10 37.78 -10.18
C ILE A 347 21.93 36.85 -10.52
N VAL A 348 21.57 35.94 -9.62
CA VAL A 348 20.43 35.02 -9.83
C VAL A 348 19.13 35.80 -10.02
N VAL A 349 18.91 36.84 -9.20
CA VAL A 349 17.74 37.73 -9.34
C VAL A 349 17.80 38.50 -10.65
N HIS A 350 18.94 39.07 -11.00
CA HIS A 350 19.08 39.86 -12.23
C HIS A 350 18.86 38.98 -13.47
N LYS A 351 19.37 37.74 -13.46
CA LYS A 351 19.09 36.72 -14.48
C LYS A 351 17.59 36.47 -14.58
N ALA A 352 16.88 36.34 -13.46
CA ALA A 352 15.43 36.18 -13.44
C ALA A 352 14.68 37.41 -13.99
N ARG A 353 15.16 38.64 -13.70
CA ARG A 353 14.58 39.87 -14.27
C ARG A 353 14.78 39.93 -15.79
N VAL A 354 15.98 39.62 -16.28
CA VAL A 354 16.30 39.61 -17.71
C VAL A 354 15.49 38.54 -18.45
N THR A 355 15.35 37.33 -17.91
CA THR A 355 14.55 36.27 -18.55
C THR A 355 13.07 36.64 -18.65
N VAL A 356 12.48 37.17 -17.57
CA VAL A 356 11.09 37.68 -17.58
C VAL A 356 10.94 38.81 -18.60
N GLY A 357 11.88 39.75 -18.64
CA GLY A 357 11.90 40.85 -19.59
C GLY A 357 12.01 40.39 -21.05
N ASN A 358 12.84 39.38 -21.31
CA ASN A 358 13.00 38.79 -22.65
C ASN A 358 11.73 38.09 -23.13
N ILE A 359 11.04 37.34 -22.25
CA ILE A 359 9.77 36.69 -22.57
C ILE A 359 8.69 37.73 -22.87
N ASP A 360 8.57 38.76 -22.04
CA ASP A 360 7.64 39.87 -22.22
C ASP A 360 7.92 40.66 -23.52
N ALA A 361 9.18 40.93 -23.82
CA ALA A 361 9.61 41.58 -25.06
C ALA A 361 9.30 40.71 -26.29
N ALA A 362 9.53 39.40 -26.22
CA ALA A 362 9.21 38.45 -27.29
C ALA A 362 7.69 38.42 -27.55
N GLN A 363 6.87 38.42 -26.49
CA GLN A 363 5.42 38.49 -26.60
C GLN A 363 4.95 39.80 -27.24
N ARG A 364 5.48 40.95 -26.81
CA ARG A 364 5.18 42.24 -27.44
C ARG A 364 5.57 42.27 -28.91
N ALA A 365 6.74 41.75 -29.26
CA ALA A 365 7.21 41.68 -30.64
C ALA A 365 6.29 40.79 -31.51
N ALA A 366 5.86 39.64 -30.98
CA ALA A 366 4.93 38.76 -31.66
C ALA A 366 3.55 39.42 -31.89
N GLN A 367 3.05 40.16 -30.90
CA GLN A 367 1.79 40.90 -31.01
C GLN A 367 1.90 42.07 -32.00
N ALA A 368 3.00 42.82 -31.97
CA ALA A 368 3.26 43.90 -32.92
C ALA A 368 3.38 43.39 -34.37
N ALA A 369 3.95 42.21 -34.58
CA ALA A 369 4.04 41.58 -35.90
C ALA A 369 2.67 41.09 -36.42
N ALA A 370 1.76 40.70 -35.54
CA ALA A 370 0.43 40.22 -35.88
C ALA A 370 -0.63 41.32 -36.02
N ALA A 371 -0.33 42.55 -35.59
CA ALA A 371 -1.24 43.68 -35.74
C ALA A 371 -1.44 44.03 -37.23
N PRO A 372 -2.70 44.20 -37.71
CA PRO A 372 -2.95 44.59 -39.09
C PRO A 372 -2.35 45.99 -39.36
N LYS A 373 -1.58 46.11 -40.45
CA LYS A 373 -0.97 47.36 -40.91
C LYS A 373 -1.98 48.42 -41.31
#